data_AF-A0A9X8R700-F1
#
_entry.id   AF-A0A9X8R700-F1
#
_cell.length_a   1.000
_cell.length_b   1.000
_cell.length_c   1.000
_cell.angle_alpha   90.00
_cell.angle_beta   90.00
_cell.angle_gamma   90.00
#
_symmetry.space_group_name_H-M   'P 1'
#
loop_
_entity.id
_entity.type
_entity.pdbx_description
1 polymer ?
#
loop_
_entity_poly.entity_id
_entity_poly.type
_entity_poly.pdbx_seq_one_letter_code
_entity_poly.pdbx_strand_id
1 'polypeptide(L)'
;MEETKRDIVLDVEDVPKAGQWITLSIQHLFAMFGATVLVPFLVGLSPAVALVSSGLGTLSYLLITKGKIPAYLGSSFAFITPIIAAKALGGPEAAMIGCFAAGFIYGIVALIIQKVGLSWLMNILPPVVVGPVIIVIGLSLAGTAVDMAMYDPQDKYSVTYIVIALITLAVTIICNVFFKGFINLIPILIGIIVGYGCSAVAGIIDYEPIKSAQWWEMPEFMFPYVTYTPSFSWEVIAIMVPVAIVTLSEHIGHQMVLSKVVGRNFLENPGLHRSILGDGAGIMIGSLIGGPPLTSYGENIGVLTMTKAYSVYIIGGAALTAIIFGFNGKISAVISSIPTAVMGGISILLFGIIASSGLRMLIDNKVDFDKKRNLMIASVILVLGIGGAFVQLSETVSLSGMALSAIVGILLNLILPDREKISGDIFEK
;
A
#
# COMPACT_ATOMS: atom_id res chain seq x y z
N MET A 1 -4.19 18.32 34.21
CA MET A 1 -3.65 17.06 33.66
C MET A 1 -2.31 17.39 33.07
N GLU A 2 -1.23 16.91 33.69
CA GLU A 2 0.13 17.09 33.18
C GLU A 2 0.21 16.52 31.76
N GLU A 3 0.55 17.38 30.80
CA GLU A 3 1.09 16.95 29.52
C GLU A 3 2.36 16.17 29.80
N THR A 4 2.28 14.84 29.80
CA THR A 4 3.45 13.99 29.59
C THR A 4 4.15 14.54 28.35
N LYS A 5 5.29 15.22 28.52
CA LYS A 5 6.15 15.67 27.42
C LYS A 5 6.41 14.44 26.56
N ARG A 6 5.71 14.33 25.43
CA ARG A 6 6.03 13.31 24.43
C ARG A 6 7.45 13.65 23.99
N ASP A 7 8.36 12.69 24.06
CA ASP A 7 9.72 12.82 23.51
C ASP A 7 9.65 12.93 21.98
N ILE A 8 9.15 14.06 21.49
CA ILE A 8 9.03 14.40 20.08
C ILE A 8 10.38 14.94 19.63
N VAL A 9 10.96 14.31 18.61
CA VAL A 9 12.23 14.72 18.01
C VAL A 9 11.99 15.87 17.03
N LEU A 10 10.94 15.76 16.21
CA LEU A 10 10.46 16.80 15.29
C LEU A 10 8.94 16.74 15.22
N ASP A 11 8.28 17.87 15.36
CA ASP A 11 6.83 17.99 15.14
C ASP A 11 6.51 18.10 13.64
N VAL A 12 5.23 18.04 13.30
CA VAL A 12 4.73 17.92 11.92
C VAL A 12 5.20 19.04 11.00
N GLU A 13 5.24 20.27 11.50
CA GLU A 13 5.56 21.47 10.72
C GLU A 13 7.03 21.92 10.95
N ASP A 14 7.80 21.20 11.77
CA ASP A 14 9.19 21.55 12.06
C ASP A 14 10.07 21.35 10.83
N VAL A 15 10.93 22.34 10.54
CA VAL A 15 11.92 22.24 9.46
C VAL A 15 13.19 21.57 10.01
N PRO A 16 13.54 20.35 9.56
CA PRO A 16 14.74 19.66 10.02
C PRO A 16 16.02 20.35 9.53
N LYS A 17 17.11 20.22 10.31
CA LYS A 17 18.46 20.60 9.86
C LYS A 17 18.86 19.76 8.65
N ALA A 18 19.64 20.30 7.72
CA ALA A 18 19.98 19.64 6.45
C ALA A 18 20.48 18.18 6.59
N GLY A 19 21.40 17.90 7.50
CA GLY A 19 21.88 16.53 7.72
C GLY A 19 20.82 15.58 8.29
N GLN A 20 19.97 16.08 9.21
CA GLN A 20 18.86 15.33 9.77
C GLN A 20 17.76 15.09 8.73
N TRP A 21 17.50 16.09 7.88
CA TRP A 21 16.56 15.99 6.77
C TRP A 21 16.97 14.88 5.81
N ILE A 22 18.21 14.91 5.30
CA ILE A 22 18.72 13.90 4.35
C ILE A 22 18.64 12.49 4.94
N THR A 23 19.14 12.32 6.17
CA THR A 23 19.19 10.99 6.81
C THR A 23 17.81 10.41 7.07
N LEU A 24 16.89 11.19 7.62
CA LEU A 24 15.52 10.72 7.89
C LEU A 24 14.72 10.52 6.59
N SER A 25 14.91 11.37 5.58
CA SER A 25 14.25 11.22 4.28
C SER A 25 14.67 9.92 3.58
N ILE A 26 15.97 9.62 3.56
CA ILE A 26 16.48 8.35 3.02
C ILE A 26 15.94 7.15 3.81
N GLN A 27 15.81 7.29 5.13
CA GLN A 27 15.24 6.24 5.95
C GLN A 27 13.78 5.94 5.59
N HIS A 28 12.96 6.97 5.38
CA HIS A 28 11.58 6.82 4.92
C HIS A 28 11.47 6.22 3.52
N LEU A 29 12.39 6.60 2.62
CA LEU A 29 12.48 5.99 1.29
C LEU A 29 12.74 4.48 1.40
N PHE A 30 13.73 4.08 2.19
CA PHE A 30 14.08 2.66 2.32
C PHE A 30 13.06 1.83 3.07
N ALA A 31 12.27 2.43 3.97
CA ALA A 31 11.20 1.74 4.66
C ALA A 31 10.05 1.34 3.72
N MET A 32 9.63 2.23 2.81
CA MET A 32 8.58 1.92 1.82
C MET A 32 9.08 1.12 0.61
N PHE A 33 10.39 1.15 0.35
CA PHE A 33 10.99 0.69 -0.90
C PHE A 33 10.53 -0.71 -1.30
N GLY A 34 10.68 -1.69 -0.39
CA GLY A 34 10.36 -3.09 -0.68
C GLY A 34 8.91 -3.32 -1.11
N ALA A 35 7.96 -2.72 -0.39
CA ALA A 35 6.55 -2.82 -0.73
C ALA A 35 6.20 -2.06 -2.02
N THR A 36 6.78 -0.88 -2.24
CA THR A 36 6.53 -0.07 -3.44
C THR A 36 7.06 -0.73 -4.71
N VAL A 37 8.18 -1.46 -4.65
CA VAL A 37 8.69 -2.18 -5.83
C VAL A 37 8.03 -3.55 -6.05
N LEU A 38 7.36 -4.10 -5.03
CA LEU A 38 6.71 -5.41 -5.12
C LEU A 38 5.48 -5.39 -6.03
N VAL A 39 4.62 -4.37 -5.92
CA VAL A 39 3.42 -4.24 -6.77
C VAL A 39 3.79 -4.21 -8.26
N PRO A 40 4.63 -3.28 -8.76
CA PRO A 40 4.97 -3.24 -10.18
C PRO A 40 5.66 -4.53 -10.64
N PHE A 41 6.44 -5.20 -9.79
CA PHE A 41 6.99 -6.52 -10.09
C PHE A 41 5.89 -7.56 -10.35
N LEU A 42 4.91 -7.66 -9.45
CA LEU A 42 3.81 -8.64 -9.56
C LEU A 42 2.87 -8.39 -10.73
N VAL A 43 2.68 -7.12 -11.09
CA VAL A 43 1.78 -6.75 -12.19
C VAL A 43 2.50 -6.52 -13.51
N GLY A 44 3.84 -6.64 -13.57
CA GLY A 44 4.64 -6.35 -14.75
C GLY A 44 4.52 -4.90 -15.22
N LEU A 45 4.74 -3.95 -14.31
CA LEU A 45 4.91 -2.53 -14.57
C LEU A 45 6.34 -2.11 -14.21
N SER A 46 6.78 -0.94 -14.69
CA SER A 46 8.12 -0.43 -14.41
C SER A 46 8.30 -0.03 -12.94
N PRO A 47 9.29 -0.58 -12.21
CA PRO A 47 9.60 -0.14 -10.84
C PRO A 47 10.06 1.31 -10.78
N ALA A 48 10.74 1.81 -11.82
CA ALA A 48 11.13 3.20 -11.95
C ALA A 48 9.91 4.13 -11.96
N VAL A 49 8.90 3.81 -12.78
CA VAL A 49 7.66 4.59 -12.84
C VAL A 49 6.91 4.53 -11.52
N ALA A 50 6.93 3.39 -10.82
CA ALA A 50 6.33 3.28 -9.49
C ALA A 50 7.01 4.16 -8.42
N LEU A 51 8.34 4.31 -8.46
CA LEU A 51 9.06 5.23 -7.57
C LEU A 51 8.74 6.69 -7.89
N VAL A 52 8.68 7.06 -9.18
CA VAL A 52 8.32 8.42 -9.60
C VAL A 52 6.86 8.72 -9.23
N SER A 53 5.92 7.80 -9.49
CA SER A 53 4.51 7.99 -9.16
C SER A 53 4.32 8.13 -7.65
N SER A 54 4.95 7.27 -6.85
CA SER A 54 4.95 7.35 -5.39
C SER A 54 5.45 8.69 -4.89
N GLY A 55 6.58 9.19 -5.42
CA GLY A 55 7.12 10.49 -5.05
C GLY A 55 6.20 11.65 -5.43
N LEU A 56 5.73 11.70 -6.70
CA LEU A 56 4.83 12.76 -7.16
C LEU A 56 3.48 12.73 -6.43
N GLY A 57 2.94 11.55 -6.17
CA GLY A 57 1.72 11.35 -5.39
C GLY A 57 1.89 11.78 -3.94
N THR A 58 3.04 11.49 -3.32
CA THR A 58 3.33 11.96 -1.97
C THR A 58 3.44 13.48 -1.92
N LEU A 59 4.10 14.12 -2.89
CA LEU A 59 4.19 15.58 -2.95
C LEU A 59 2.80 16.21 -3.14
N SER A 60 1.97 15.66 -4.04
CA SER A 60 0.61 16.15 -4.23
C SER A 60 -0.25 15.98 -2.97
N TYR A 61 -0.10 14.86 -2.27
CA TYR A 61 -0.75 14.60 -0.99
C TYR A 61 -0.37 15.63 0.07
N LEU A 62 0.92 15.91 0.24
CA LEU A 62 1.40 16.92 1.18
C LEU A 62 0.85 18.32 0.83
N LEU A 63 0.77 18.66 -0.46
CA LEU A 63 0.19 19.94 -0.89
C LEU A 63 -1.33 20.02 -0.58
N ILE A 64 -2.09 18.99 -0.91
CA ILE A 64 -3.56 18.96 -0.70
C ILE A 64 -3.92 18.98 0.80
N THR A 65 -3.12 18.28 1.61
CA THR A 65 -3.24 18.26 3.08
C THR A 65 -2.63 19.49 3.75
N LYS A 66 -2.12 20.47 2.98
CA LYS A 66 -1.48 21.72 3.46
C LYS A 66 -0.26 21.49 4.36
N GLY A 67 0.47 20.40 4.14
CA GLY A 67 1.65 20.05 4.94
C GLY A 67 1.32 19.69 6.38
N LYS A 68 0.09 19.23 6.67
CA LYS A 68 -0.34 18.90 8.03
C LYS A 68 -0.40 17.41 8.34
N ILE A 69 -0.30 16.54 7.34
CA ILE A 69 -0.34 15.09 7.55
C ILE A 69 0.96 14.49 7.03
N PRO A 70 1.82 13.92 7.91
CA PRO A 70 3.07 13.29 7.50
C PRO A 70 2.81 11.86 7.03
N ALA A 71 2.16 11.71 5.89
CA ALA A 71 1.93 10.40 5.26
C ALA A 71 2.68 10.30 3.94
N TYR A 72 3.29 9.14 3.72
CA TYR A 72 3.93 8.77 2.46
C TYR A 72 3.00 7.86 1.67
N LEU A 73 2.91 8.06 0.35
CA LEU A 73 2.10 7.24 -0.54
C LEU A 73 2.97 6.28 -1.33
N GLY A 74 2.68 4.98 -1.24
CA GLY A 74 3.34 3.93 -2.02
C GLY A 74 2.32 3.05 -2.75
N SER A 75 2.77 2.05 -3.50
CA SER A 75 1.90 1.19 -4.31
C SER A 75 0.90 0.38 -3.48
N SER A 76 -0.38 0.41 -3.84
CA SER A 76 -1.45 -0.31 -3.12
C SER A 76 -1.58 -1.76 -3.57
N PHE A 77 -1.60 -2.68 -2.61
CA PHE A 77 -1.62 -4.12 -2.87
C PHE A 77 -3.01 -4.60 -3.28
N ALA A 78 -4.06 -3.90 -2.85
CA ALA A 78 -5.44 -4.20 -3.20
C ALA A 78 -5.72 -4.13 -4.72
N PHE A 79 -4.87 -3.41 -5.47
CA PHE A 79 -5.01 -3.27 -6.92
C PHE A 79 -4.27 -4.35 -7.73
N ILE A 80 -3.51 -5.26 -7.13
CA ILE A 80 -2.74 -6.28 -7.87
C ILE A 80 -3.65 -7.15 -8.73
N THR A 81 -4.62 -7.86 -8.13
CA THR A 81 -5.54 -8.73 -8.88
C THR A 81 -6.39 -7.95 -9.90
N PRO A 82 -6.98 -6.78 -9.56
CA PRO A 82 -7.68 -5.94 -10.53
C PRO A 82 -6.82 -5.49 -11.71
N ILE A 83 -5.56 -5.10 -11.49
CA ILE A 83 -4.63 -4.72 -12.56
C ILE A 83 -4.35 -5.90 -13.48
N ILE A 84 -4.07 -7.08 -12.93
CA ILE A 84 -3.85 -8.30 -13.73
C ILE A 84 -5.08 -8.58 -14.61
N ALA A 85 -6.28 -8.50 -14.05
CA ALA A 85 -7.52 -8.70 -14.80
C ALA A 85 -7.74 -7.63 -15.89
N ALA A 86 -7.54 -6.34 -15.57
CA ALA A 86 -7.67 -5.26 -16.55
C ALA A 86 -6.62 -5.36 -17.66
N LYS A 87 -5.39 -5.76 -17.34
CA LYS A 87 -4.32 -6.03 -18.32
C LYS A 87 -4.70 -7.14 -19.28
N ALA A 88 -5.38 -8.18 -18.81
CA ALA A 88 -5.86 -9.26 -19.66
C ALA A 88 -6.97 -8.80 -20.65
N LEU A 89 -7.72 -7.75 -20.31
CA LEU A 89 -8.78 -7.20 -21.17
C LEU A 89 -8.26 -6.24 -22.24
N GLY A 90 -7.24 -5.43 -21.93
CA GLY A 90 -6.81 -4.36 -22.83
C GLY A 90 -5.42 -3.81 -22.58
N GLY A 91 -4.52 -4.61 -21.99
CA GLY A 91 -3.14 -4.22 -21.75
C GLY A 91 -2.93 -3.29 -20.55
N PRO A 92 -1.68 -2.89 -20.27
CA PRO A 92 -1.36 -1.96 -19.18
C PRO A 92 -2.09 -0.62 -19.31
N GLU A 93 -2.40 -0.17 -20.53
CA GLU A 93 -3.14 1.04 -20.84
C GLU A 93 -4.56 1.01 -20.26
N ALA A 94 -5.27 -0.11 -20.44
CA ALA A 94 -6.59 -0.33 -19.87
C ALA A 94 -6.53 -0.27 -18.33
N ALA A 95 -5.54 -0.92 -17.72
CA ALA A 95 -5.34 -0.86 -16.29
C ALA A 95 -5.16 0.58 -15.79
N MET A 96 -4.38 1.42 -16.50
CA MET A 96 -4.19 2.83 -16.12
C MET A 96 -5.48 3.64 -16.17
N ILE A 97 -6.34 3.42 -17.17
CA ILE A 97 -7.65 4.09 -17.25
C ILE A 97 -8.54 3.70 -16.06
N GLY A 98 -8.56 2.41 -15.71
CA GLY A 98 -9.31 1.91 -14.57
C GLY A 98 -8.78 2.44 -13.23
N CYS A 99 -7.45 2.53 -13.08
CA CYS A 99 -6.80 3.12 -11.91
C CYS A 99 -7.13 4.61 -11.79
N PHE A 100 -7.11 5.35 -12.90
CA PHE A 100 -7.52 6.75 -12.94
C PHE A 100 -8.99 6.92 -12.50
N ALA A 101 -9.89 6.06 -12.99
CA ALA A 101 -11.29 6.06 -12.58
C ALA A 101 -11.45 5.78 -11.07
N ALA A 102 -10.68 4.85 -10.51
CA ALA A 102 -10.68 4.60 -9.07
C ALA A 102 -10.21 5.85 -8.28
N GLY A 103 -9.15 6.53 -8.70
CA GLY A 103 -8.70 7.79 -8.09
C GLY A 103 -9.73 8.93 -8.22
N PHE A 104 -10.48 8.96 -9.32
CA PHE A 104 -11.59 9.91 -9.48
C PHE A 104 -12.73 9.65 -8.47
N ILE A 105 -13.04 8.38 -8.18
CA ILE A 105 -14.02 8.00 -7.16
C ILE A 105 -13.58 8.48 -5.76
N TYR A 106 -12.29 8.42 -5.44
CA TYR A 106 -11.75 9.04 -4.22
C TYR A 106 -12.05 10.54 -4.15
N GLY A 107 -11.86 11.25 -5.26
CA GLY A 107 -12.20 12.68 -5.36
C GLY A 107 -13.69 12.94 -5.10
N ILE A 108 -14.58 12.12 -5.67
CA ILE A 108 -16.03 12.20 -5.41
C ILE A 108 -16.33 11.98 -3.93
N VAL A 109 -15.78 10.92 -3.34
CA VAL A 109 -15.97 10.59 -1.92
C VAL A 109 -15.46 11.72 -1.02
N ALA A 110 -14.29 12.29 -1.32
CA ALA A 110 -13.75 13.44 -0.61
C ALA A 110 -14.69 14.66 -0.66
N LEU A 111 -15.27 14.97 -1.82
CA LEU A 111 -16.25 16.05 -1.98
C LEU A 111 -17.53 15.78 -1.18
N ILE A 112 -18.00 14.53 -1.13
CA ILE A 112 -19.15 14.14 -0.33
C ILE A 112 -18.84 14.33 1.16
N ILE A 113 -17.68 13.87 1.64
CA ILE A 113 -17.26 14.04 3.04
C ILE A 113 -17.15 15.53 3.39
N GLN A 114 -16.64 16.36 2.49
CA GLN A 114 -16.54 17.80 2.72
C GLN A 114 -17.92 18.46 2.95
N LYS A 115 -18.97 17.97 2.25
CA LYS A 115 -20.33 18.54 2.33
C LYS A 115 -21.20 17.93 3.44
N VAL A 116 -21.12 16.62 3.63
CA VAL A 116 -22.04 15.83 4.47
C VAL A 116 -21.38 15.39 5.78
N GLY A 117 -20.07 15.53 5.90
CA GLY A 117 -19.30 15.07 7.05
C GLY A 117 -18.88 13.59 6.94
N LEU A 118 -18.21 13.11 7.98
CA LEU A 118 -17.55 11.80 8.02
C LEU A 118 -18.46 10.65 8.48
N SER A 119 -19.53 10.98 9.22
CA SER A 119 -20.32 10.01 9.98
C SER A 119 -20.99 8.95 9.11
N TRP A 120 -21.42 9.29 7.90
CA TRP A 120 -22.03 8.32 6.98
C TRP A 120 -21.02 7.23 6.57
N LEU A 121 -19.76 7.60 6.35
CA LEU A 121 -18.72 6.68 5.89
C LEU A 121 -18.32 5.74 7.02
N MET A 122 -18.12 6.25 8.24
CA MET A 122 -17.84 5.43 9.42
C MET A 122 -18.98 4.48 9.76
N ASN A 123 -20.21 4.87 9.43
CA ASN A 123 -21.35 4.00 9.59
C ASN A 123 -21.32 2.83 8.58
N ILE A 124 -20.90 3.06 7.33
CA ILE A 124 -20.81 2.03 6.28
C ILE A 124 -19.59 1.12 6.50
N LEU A 125 -18.46 1.72 6.88
CA LEU A 125 -17.16 1.08 7.07
C LEU A 125 -16.72 1.17 8.56
N PRO A 126 -17.45 0.55 9.49
CA PRO A 126 -17.02 0.48 10.88
C PRO A 126 -15.84 -0.50 11.04
N PRO A 127 -15.11 -0.48 12.17
CA PRO A 127 -13.95 -1.33 12.36
C PRO A 127 -14.17 -2.83 12.14
N VAL A 128 -15.37 -3.34 12.45
CA VAL A 128 -15.77 -4.74 12.21
C VAL A 128 -15.83 -5.12 10.72
N VAL A 129 -15.96 -4.16 9.81
CA VAL A 129 -15.88 -4.38 8.36
C VAL A 129 -14.46 -4.14 7.88
N VAL A 130 -13.86 -3.00 8.23
CA VAL A 130 -12.58 -2.61 7.64
C VAL A 130 -11.40 -3.46 8.14
N GLY A 131 -11.43 -3.98 9.37
CA GLY A 131 -10.38 -4.87 9.89
C GLY A 131 -10.29 -6.18 9.09
N PRO A 132 -11.39 -6.94 8.95
CA PRO A 132 -11.43 -8.15 8.13
C PRO A 132 -11.11 -7.91 6.65
N VAL A 133 -11.52 -6.76 6.09
CA VAL A 133 -11.14 -6.39 4.71
C VAL A 133 -9.63 -6.22 4.58
N ILE A 134 -8.96 -5.54 5.53
CA ILE A 134 -7.49 -5.42 5.53
C ILE A 134 -6.82 -6.80 5.67
N ILE A 135 -7.38 -7.70 6.49
CA ILE A 135 -6.90 -9.09 6.60
C ILE A 135 -6.98 -9.80 5.25
N VAL A 136 -8.10 -9.66 4.54
CA VAL A 136 -8.27 -10.22 3.19
C VAL A 136 -7.27 -9.63 2.20
N ILE A 137 -7.00 -8.31 2.23
CA ILE A 137 -5.98 -7.69 1.36
C ILE A 137 -4.64 -8.41 1.52
N GLY A 138 -4.17 -8.55 2.77
CA GLY A 138 -2.91 -9.23 3.06
C GLY A 138 -2.91 -10.70 2.64
N LEU A 139 -3.96 -11.45 2.98
CA LEU A 139 -3.97 -12.90 2.77
C LEU A 139 -4.38 -13.35 1.36
N SER A 140 -5.02 -12.48 0.56
CA SER A 140 -5.47 -12.82 -0.80
C SER A 140 -4.34 -13.20 -1.77
N LEU A 141 -3.12 -12.73 -1.51
CA LEU A 141 -1.92 -13.00 -2.31
C LEU A 141 -0.93 -13.92 -1.59
N ALA A 142 -1.34 -14.54 -0.48
CA ALA A 142 -0.48 -15.46 0.26
C ALA A 142 -0.02 -16.65 -0.60
N GLY A 143 -0.91 -17.19 -1.45
CA GLY A 143 -0.56 -18.23 -2.43
C GLY A 143 0.57 -17.78 -3.36
N THR A 144 0.42 -16.62 -3.99
CA THR A 144 1.45 -16.03 -4.87
C THR A 144 2.80 -15.85 -4.17
N ALA A 145 2.81 -15.39 -2.91
CA ALA A 145 4.04 -15.26 -2.14
C ALA A 145 4.74 -16.60 -1.88
N VAL A 146 3.96 -17.63 -1.55
CA VAL A 146 4.46 -18.99 -1.32
C VAL A 146 4.96 -19.61 -2.63
N ASP A 147 4.25 -19.43 -3.73
CA ASP A 147 4.64 -19.94 -5.05
C ASP A 147 5.96 -19.31 -5.51
N MET A 148 6.11 -17.98 -5.39
CA MET A 148 7.37 -17.29 -5.69
C MET A 148 8.56 -17.78 -4.85
N ALA A 149 8.30 -18.23 -3.61
CA ALA A 149 9.32 -18.77 -2.73
C ALA A 149 9.67 -20.24 -3.05
N MET A 150 8.74 -21.01 -3.62
CA MET A 150 8.88 -22.46 -3.81
C MET A 150 9.30 -22.88 -5.22
N TYR A 151 8.90 -22.13 -6.24
CA TYR A 151 9.06 -22.51 -7.63
C TYR A 151 10.05 -21.58 -8.36
N ASP A 152 10.80 -22.16 -9.30
CA ASP A 152 11.62 -21.40 -10.23
C ASP A 152 10.74 -20.74 -11.34
N PRO A 153 11.29 -19.87 -12.21
CA PRO A 153 10.54 -19.24 -13.29
C PRO A 153 9.97 -20.20 -14.35
N GLN A 154 10.26 -21.51 -14.26
CA GLN A 154 9.69 -22.56 -15.10
C GLN A 154 8.64 -23.39 -14.34
N ASP A 155 8.14 -22.87 -13.22
CA ASP A 155 7.17 -23.52 -12.33
C ASP A 155 7.65 -24.87 -11.77
N LYS A 156 8.97 -25.07 -11.65
CA LYS A 156 9.53 -26.28 -11.06
C LYS A 156 9.86 -26.05 -9.59
N TYR A 157 9.45 -27.00 -8.75
CA TYR A 157 9.75 -26.99 -7.33
C TYR A 157 11.27 -26.97 -7.13
N SER A 158 11.79 -25.96 -6.42
CA SER A 158 13.21 -25.71 -6.31
C SER A 158 13.64 -25.46 -4.86
N VAL A 159 14.45 -26.37 -4.32
CA VAL A 159 15.04 -26.24 -2.99
C VAL A 159 15.89 -24.96 -2.89
N THR A 160 16.59 -24.59 -3.97
CA THR A 160 17.39 -23.36 -4.01
C THR A 160 16.53 -22.12 -3.79
N TYR A 161 15.35 -22.06 -4.43
CA TYR A 161 14.43 -20.93 -4.26
C TYR A 161 13.90 -20.86 -2.83
N ILE A 162 13.51 -22.02 -2.27
CA ILE A 162 13.02 -22.11 -0.89
C ILE A 162 14.09 -21.64 0.09
N VAL A 163 15.33 -22.09 -0.06
CA VAL A 163 16.43 -21.70 0.84
C VAL A 163 16.69 -20.20 0.75
N ILE A 164 16.72 -19.62 -0.45
CA ILE A 164 16.92 -18.17 -0.62
C ILE A 164 15.76 -17.39 0.00
N ALA A 165 14.51 -17.81 -0.24
CA ALA A 165 13.33 -17.19 0.33
C ALA A 165 13.33 -17.26 1.87
N LEU A 166 13.68 -18.42 2.44
CA LEU A 166 13.79 -18.61 3.89
C LEU A 166 14.92 -17.77 4.50
N ILE A 167 16.09 -17.68 3.85
CA ILE A 167 17.18 -16.80 4.30
C ILE A 167 16.72 -15.35 4.27
N THR A 168 16.09 -14.92 3.17
CA THR A 168 15.56 -13.56 3.01
C THR A 168 14.56 -13.22 4.11
N LEU A 169 13.59 -14.11 4.35
CA LEU A 169 12.58 -13.98 5.40
C LEU A 169 13.23 -13.96 6.79
N ALA A 170 14.12 -14.90 7.09
CA ALA A 170 14.78 -15.02 8.38
C ALA A 170 15.62 -13.78 8.70
N VAL A 171 16.42 -13.30 7.75
CA VAL A 171 17.21 -12.06 7.90
C VAL A 171 16.29 -10.88 8.15
N THR A 172 15.19 -10.76 7.40
CA THR A 172 14.25 -9.66 7.57
C THR A 172 13.63 -9.67 8.98
N ILE A 173 13.19 -10.85 9.45
CA ILE A 173 12.65 -11.02 10.81
C ILE A 173 13.72 -10.70 11.86
N ILE A 174 14.94 -11.19 11.67
CA ILE A 174 16.03 -10.98 12.61
C ILE A 174 16.35 -9.49 12.74
N CYS A 175 16.45 -8.78 11.61
CA CYS A 175 16.66 -7.33 11.55
C CYS A 175 15.55 -6.54 12.24
N ASN A 176 14.29 -6.98 12.08
CA ASN A 176 13.13 -6.31 12.67
C ASN A 176 13.03 -6.53 14.19
N VAL A 177 13.27 -7.77 14.65
CA VAL A 177 13.04 -8.15 16.05
C VAL A 177 14.25 -7.86 16.95
N PHE A 178 15.46 -8.18 16.51
CA PHE A 178 16.64 -8.20 17.40
C PHE A 178 17.51 -6.95 17.32
N PHE A 179 17.52 -6.26 16.19
CA PHE A 179 18.34 -5.07 16.02
C PHE A 179 17.60 -3.80 16.48
N LYS A 180 18.38 -2.77 16.84
CA LYS A 180 17.90 -1.46 17.28
C LYS A 180 18.45 -0.36 16.38
N GLY A 181 17.86 0.82 16.45
CA GLY A 181 18.29 1.97 15.65
C GLY A 181 17.97 1.79 14.17
N PHE A 182 18.86 2.27 13.28
CA PHE A 182 18.62 2.34 11.84
C PHE A 182 18.31 0.99 11.17
N ILE A 183 18.96 -0.10 11.61
CA ILE A 183 18.77 -1.44 11.04
C ILE A 183 17.33 -1.93 11.19
N ASN A 184 16.66 -1.60 12.30
CA ASN A 184 15.25 -1.93 12.54
C ASN A 184 14.28 -1.08 11.71
N LEU A 185 14.77 0.01 11.10
CA LEU A 185 13.92 0.91 10.30
C LEU A 185 13.83 0.48 8.83
N ILE A 186 14.77 -0.36 8.38
CA ILE A 186 14.84 -0.84 6.98
C ILE A 186 15.03 -2.37 6.88
N PRO A 187 14.37 -3.20 7.72
CA PRO A 187 14.63 -4.63 7.79
C PRO A 187 14.33 -5.33 6.45
N ILE A 188 13.28 -4.88 5.75
CA ILE A 188 12.89 -5.41 4.44
C ILE A 188 14.02 -5.20 3.44
N LEU A 189 14.57 -3.99 3.34
CA LEU A 189 15.67 -3.68 2.43
C LEU A 189 16.90 -4.56 2.70
N ILE A 190 17.24 -4.76 3.97
CA ILE A 190 18.36 -5.62 4.37
C ILE A 190 18.10 -7.08 3.96
N GLY A 191 16.87 -7.56 4.16
CA GLY A 191 16.41 -8.84 3.64
C GLY A 191 16.64 -8.97 2.15
N ILE A 192 16.21 -7.98 1.35
CA ILE A 192 16.43 -7.95 -0.11
C ILE A 192 17.92 -8.06 -0.42
N ILE A 193 18.76 -7.23 0.21
CA ILE A 193 20.21 -7.19 -0.05
C ILE A 193 20.86 -8.55 0.24
N VAL A 194 20.54 -9.17 1.38
CA VAL A 194 21.12 -10.47 1.73
C VAL A 194 20.58 -11.60 0.86
N GLY A 195 19.29 -11.60 0.56
CA GLY A 195 18.68 -12.56 -0.36
C GLY A 195 19.27 -12.46 -1.77
N TYR A 196 19.47 -11.24 -2.27
CA TYR A 196 20.13 -10.98 -3.55
C TYR A 196 21.59 -11.46 -3.53
N GLY A 197 22.33 -11.24 -2.44
CA GLY A 197 23.67 -11.79 -2.26
C GLY A 197 23.70 -13.32 -2.30
N CYS A 198 22.74 -13.99 -1.63
CA CYS A 198 22.61 -15.45 -1.68
C CYS A 198 22.29 -15.94 -3.09
N SER A 199 21.45 -15.19 -3.80
CA SER A 199 21.07 -15.48 -5.18
C SER A 199 22.23 -15.31 -6.17
N ALA A 200 23.12 -14.35 -5.90
CA ALA A 200 24.36 -14.16 -6.65
C ALA A 200 25.28 -15.39 -6.53
N VAL A 201 25.43 -15.92 -5.31
CA VAL A 201 26.22 -17.15 -5.07
C VAL A 201 25.56 -18.36 -5.71
N ALA A 202 24.24 -18.43 -5.72
CA ALA A 202 23.48 -19.49 -6.38
C ALA A 202 23.49 -19.40 -7.91
N GLY A 203 23.98 -18.30 -8.49
CA GLY A 203 24.08 -18.10 -9.94
C GLY A 203 22.75 -17.91 -10.66
N ILE A 204 21.71 -17.46 -9.95
CA ILE A 204 20.34 -17.29 -10.50
C ILE A 204 20.01 -15.84 -10.91
N ILE A 205 21.03 -14.97 -10.94
CA ILE A 205 20.86 -13.55 -11.30
C ILE A 205 21.35 -13.33 -12.74
N ASP A 206 20.51 -12.69 -13.54
CA ASP A 206 20.92 -12.10 -14.81
C ASP A 206 21.43 -10.67 -14.60
N TYR A 207 22.73 -10.48 -14.82
CA TYR A 207 23.40 -9.19 -14.67
C TYR A 207 23.40 -8.36 -15.96
N GLU A 208 22.98 -8.91 -17.09
CA GLU A 208 23.06 -8.23 -18.38
C GLU A 208 22.21 -6.93 -18.41
N PRO A 209 20.96 -6.91 -17.89
CA PRO A 209 20.19 -5.68 -17.79
C PRO A 209 20.88 -4.59 -16.94
N ILE A 210 21.61 -5.00 -15.90
CA ILE A 210 22.32 -4.07 -15.01
C ILE A 210 23.52 -3.46 -15.71
N LYS A 211 24.25 -4.24 -16.52
CA LYS A 211 25.41 -3.76 -17.27
C LYS A 211 25.00 -2.78 -18.38
N SER A 212 23.94 -3.10 -19.11
CA SER A 212 23.46 -2.31 -20.25
C SER A 212 22.72 -1.03 -19.86
N ALA A 213 22.08 -1.00 -18.68
CA ALA A 213 21.32 0.16 -18.23
C ALA A 213 22.17 1.44 -18.11
N GLN A 214 21.59 2.60 -18.43
CA GLN A 214 22.27 3.88 -18.26
C GLN A 214 22.18 4.35 -16.80
N TRP A 215 23.08 5.25 -16.38
CA TRP A 215 23.00 5.87 -15.06
C TRP A 215 21.78 6.77 -14.92
N TRP A 216 21.44 7.47 -16.00
CA TRP A 216 20.27 8.33 -16.08
C TRP A 216 19.45 7.92 -17.29
N GLU A 217 18.21 7.55 -17.04
CA GLU A 217 17.29 7.05 -18.05
C GLU A 217 15.90 7.56 -17.77
N MET A 218 15.16 7.87 -18.84
CA MET A 218 13.75 8.24 -18.71
C MET A 218 12.95 6.98 -18.36
N PRO A 219 12.18 6.96 -17.27
CA PRO A 219 11.28 5.85 -17.00
C PRO A 219 10.31 5.62 -18.16
N GLU A 220 9.85 4.37 -18.31
CA GLU A 220 8.88 3.97 -19.34
C GLU A 220 7.48 4.50 -19.01
N PHE A 221 7.32 5.82 -19.07
CA PHE A 221 6.06 6.48 -18.76
C PHE A 221 4.98 6.13 -19.78
N MET A 222 3.76 5.92 -19.29
CA MET A 222 2.57 5.77 -20.12
C MET A 222 1.73 7.04 -20.04
N PHE A 223 1.87 7.92 -21.02
CA PHE A 223 1.14 9.17 -21.11
C PHE A 223 -0.06 9.04 -22.06
N PRO A 224 -1.30 9.25 -21.59
CA PRO A 224 -2.49 9.31 -22.44
C PRO A 224 -2.33 10.28 -23.62
N TYR A 225 -2.71 9.85 -24.82
CA TYR A 225 -2.60 10.58 -26.09
C TYR A 225 -1.17 10.90 -26.57
N VAL A 226 -0.14 10.41 -25.87
CA VAL A 226 1.26 10.54 -26.27
C VAL A 226 1.85 9.16 -26.57
N THR A 227 1.77 8.23 -25.61
CA THR A 227 2.28 6.86 -25.77
C THR A 227 1.19 5.87 -26.16
N TYR A 228 -0.07 6.15 -25.79
CA TYR A 228 -1.22 5.34 -26.15
C TYR A 228 -2.49 6.17 -26.28
N THR A 229 -3.48 5.67 -27.01
CA THR A 229 -4.81 6.28 -27.09
C THR A 229 -5.72 5.62 -26.06
N PRO A 230 -6.25 6.36 -25.07
CA PRO A 230 -7.15 5.78 -24.09
C PRO A 230 -8.43 5.24 -24.73
N SER A 231 -8.73 3.97 -24.49
CA SER A 231 -10.01 3.35 -24.85
C SER A 231 -10.87 3.14 -23.61
N PHE A 232 -12.09 3.67 -23.63
CA PHE A 232 -13.03 3.45 -22.54
C PHE A 232 -13.56 2.01 -22.58
N SER A 233 -13.41 1.29 -21.47
CA SER A 233 -14.01 -0.03 -21.26
C SER A 233 -14.80 -0.01 -19.96
N TRP A 234 -16.08 -0.37 -20.06
CA TRP A 234 -16.95 -0.46 -18.89
C TRP A 234 -16.54 -1.63 -17.99
N GLU A 235 -16.04 -2.71 -18.60
CA GLU A 235 -15.52 -3.91 -17.94
C GLU A 235 -14.36 -3.56 -16.99
N VAL A 236 -13.40 -2.79 -17.49
CA VAL A 236 -12.24 -2.31 -16.71
C VAL A 236 -12.68 -1.47 -15.52
N ILE A 237 -13.64 -0.57 -15.72
CA ILE A 237 -14.19 0.29 -14.66
C ILE A 237 -14.91 -0.57 -13.61
N ALA A 238 -15.71 -1.54 -14.05
CA ALA A 238 -16.45 -2.43 -13.17
C ALA A 238 -15.55 -3.28 -12.25
N ILE A 239 -14.34 -3.63 -12.71
CA ILE A 239 -13.36 -4.38 -11.91
C ILE A 239 -12.59 -3.44 -10.97
N MET A 240 -12.26 -2.23 -11.41
CA MET A 240 -11.38 -1.31 -10.68
C MET A 240 -12.09 -0.44 -9.63
N VAL A 241 -13.28 0.07 -9.93
CA VAL A 241 -14.00 0.99 -9.04
C VAL A 241 -14.37 0.38 -7.69
N PRO A 242 -14.86 -0.89 -7.60
CA PRO A 242 -15.15 -1.51 -6.30
C PRO A 242 -13.94 -1.58 -5.35
N VAL A 243 -12.73 -1.69 -5.90
CA VAL A 243 -11.47 -1.75 -5.15
C VAL A 243 -11.17 -0.41 -4.47
N ALA A 244 -11.70 0.69 -5.01
CA ALA A 244 -11.60 1.99 -4.36
C ALA A 244 -12.25 1.98 -2.97
N ILE A 245 -13.35 1.23 -2.77
CA ILE A 245 -14.03 1.11 -1.47
C ILE A 245 -13.14 0.36 -0.46
N VAL A 246 -12.47 -0.70 -0.92
CA VAL A 246 -11.53 -1.49 -0.13
C VAL A 246 -10.37 -0.63 0.34
N THR A 247 -9.78 0.14 -0.58
CA THR A 247 -8.61 0.97 -0.29
C THR A 247 -8.94 2.24 0.50
N LEU A 248 -10.16 2.78 0.37
CA LEU A 248 -10.64 3.85 1.25
C LEU A 248 -10.65 3.39 2.70
N SER A 249 -11.04 2.13 2.93
CA SER A 249 -11.04 1.51 4.25
C SER A 249 -9.62 1.41 4.83
N GLU A 250 -8.67 0.96 4.02
CA GLU A 250 -7.23 0.91 4.36
C GLU A 250 -6.69 2.30 4.71
N HIS A 251 -6.95 3.30 3.86
CA HIS A 251 -6.51 4.67 4.07
C HIS A 251 -7.07 5.27 5.37
N ILE A 252 -8.35 5.05 5.67
CA ILE A 252 -8.96 5.49 6.93
C ILE A 252 -8.24 4.85 8.13
N GLY A 253 -7.98 3.54 8.07
CA GLY A 253 -7.23 2.83 9.10
C GLY A 253 -5.85 3.46 9.34
N HIS A 254 -5.11 3.75 8.28
CA HIS A 254 -3.80 4.42 8.37
C HIS A 254 -3.90 5.83 8.96
N GLN A 255 -4.89 6.63 8.58
CA GLN A 255 -5.09 7.96 9.16
C GLN A 255 -5.42 7.91 10.66
N MET A 256 -6.19 6.91 11.10
CA MET A 256 -6.50 6.71 12.51
C MET A 256 -5.26 6.33 13.32
N VAL A 257 -4.47 5.37 12.83
CA VAL A 257 -3.21 4.97 13.48
C VAL A 257 -2.23 6.14 13.51
N LEU A 258 -2.05 6.84 12.39
CA LEU A 258 -1.15 7.99 12.30
C LEU A 258 -1.54 9.10 13.27
N SER A 259 -2.84 9.43 13.34
CA SER A 259 -3.36 10.43 14.26
C SER A 259 -3.14 10.05 15.72
N LYS A 260 -3.25 8.76 16.08
CA LYS A 260 -2.96 8.25 17.43
C LYS A 260 -1.46 8.32 17.75
N VAL A 261 -0.61 7.99 16.78
CA VAL A 261 0.86 8.00 16.91
C VAL A 261 1.40 9.42 17.09
N VAL A 262 0.95 10.37 16.28
CA VAL A 262 1.34 11.79 16.40
C VAL A 262 0.58 12.46 17.57
N GLY A 263 -0.59 11.91 17.90
CA GLY A 263 -1.55 12.43 18.87
C GLY A 263 -2.12 13.78 18.46
N ARG A 264 -2.50 13.89 17.19
CA ARG A 264 -3.26 14.97 16.56
C ARG A 264 -4.38 14.35 15.73
N ASN A 265 -5.61 14.87 15.81
CA ASN A 265 -6.73 14.32 15.06
C ASN A 265 -6.73 14.81 13.59
N PHE A 266 -6.09 14.05 12.70
CA PHE A 266 -6.02 14.39 11.27
C PHE A 266 -7.34 14.18 10.53
N LEU A 267 -8.26 13.37 11.09
CA LEU A 267 -9.59 13.15 10.53
C LEU A 267 -10.45 14.41 10.62
N GLU A 268 -10.18 15.27 11.59
CA GLU A 268 -10.83 16.57 11.78
C GLU A 268 -10.01 17.71 11.18
N ASN A 269 -8.71 17.81 11.47
CA ASN A 269 -7.83 18.87 10.99
C ASN A 269 -6.51 18.29 10.46
N PRO A 270 -6.23 18.36 9.14
CA PRO A 270 -6.90 19.17 8.13
C PRO A 270 -8.22 18.57 7.61
N GLY A 271 -8.55 17.35 8.02
CA GLY A 271 -9.81 16.69 7.71
C GLY A 271 -9.63 15.50 6.77
N LEU A 272 -10.38 14.41 7.02
CA LEU A 272 -10.28 13.18 6.22
C LEU A 272 -10.53 13.44 4.73
N HIS A 273 -11.45 14.35 4.39
CA HIS A 273 -11.73 14.76 3.00
C HIS A 273 -10.47 15.20 2.25
N ARG A 274 -9.55 15.94 2.89
CA ARG A 274 -8.28 16.33 2.25
C ARG A 274 -7.32 15.16 2.10
N SER A 275 -7.26 14.28 3.10
CA SER A 275 -6.41 13.10 3.02
C SER A 275 -6.87 12.15 1.91
N ILE A 276 -8.18 11.91 1.76
CA ILE A 276 -8.75 11.07 0.70
C ILE A 276 -8.58 11.74 -0.67
N LEU A 277 -8.78 13.06 -0.75
CA LEU A 277 -8.52 13.78 -2.00
C LEU A 277 -7.05 13.71 -2.40
N GLY A 278 -6.14 13.82 -1.43
CA GLY A 278 -4.70 13.66 -1.64
C GLY A 278 -4.35 12.27 -2.16
N ASP A 279 -4.94 11.23 -1.56
CA ASP A 279 -4.71 9.84 -1.96
C ASP A 279 -5.24 9.58 -3.38
N GLY A 280 -6.48 10.01 -3.65
CA GLY A 280 -7.08 9.94 -4.99
C GLY A 280 -6.30 10.71 -6.05
N ALA A 281 -5.78 11.90 -5.71
CA ALA A 281 -4.89 12.66 -6.59
C ALA A 281 -3.58 11.92 -6.86
N GLY A 282 -3.00 11.27 -5.84
CA GLY A 282 -1.84 10.39 -6.01
C GLY A 282 -2.11 9.24 -6.97
N ILE A 283 -3.24 8.53 -6.81
CA ILE A 283 -3.67 7.46 -7.73
C ILE A 283 -3.81 7.99 -9.16
N MET A 284 -4.49 9.14 -9.36
CA MET A 284 -4.67 9.73 -10.68
C MET A 284 -3.33 10.14 -11.31
N ILE A 285 -2.43 10.78 -10.57
CA ILE A 285 -1.10 11.17 -11.04
C ILE A 285 -0.29 9.93 -11.45
N GLY A 286 -0.30 8.87 -10.61
CA GLY A 286 0.37 7.62 -10.94
C GLY A 286 -0.18 6.99 -12.21
N SER A 287 -1.51 6.94 -12.34
CA SER A 287 -2.18 6.38 -13.51
C SER A 287 -1.86 7.15 -14.79
N LEU A 288 -1.74 8.48 -14.72
CA LEU A 288 -1.42 9.34 -15.87
C LEU A 288 0.01 9.18 -16.40
N ILE A 289 0.91 8.60 -15.59
CA ILE A 289 2.31 8.36 -15.98
C ILE A 289 2.63 6.87 -16.12
N GLY A 290 1.66 5.99 -15.92
CA GLY A 290 1.83 4.54 -16.03
C GLY A 290 2.26 3.81 -14.76
N GLY A 291 2.18 4.48 -13.61
CA GLY A 291 2.51 3.90 -12.31
C GLY A 291 1.32 3.17 -11.67
N PRO A 292 1.57 2.24 -10.73
CA PRO A 292 0.52 1.58 -9.97
C PRO A 292 -0.26 2.58 -9.10
N PRO A 293 -1.52 2.28 -8.75
CA PRO A 293 -2.29 3.01 -7.75
C PRO A 293 -1.55 3.12 -6.43
N LEU A 294 -1.72 4.25 -5.77
CA LEU A 294 -1.05 4.58 -4.53
C LEU A 294 -2.01 4.50 -3.35
N THR A 295 -1.47 4.25 -2.16
CA THR A 295 -2.17 4.45 -0.89
C THR A 295 -1.17 4.83 0.21
N SER A 296 -1.67 5.29 1.35
CA SER A 296 -0.83 5.61 2.51
C SER A 296 -0.13 4.35 3.06
N TYR A 297 1.13 4.46 3.49
CA TYR A 297 1.92 3.30 3.93
C TYR A 297 2.05 3.17 5.45
N GLY A 298 1.64 2.01 5.96
CA GLY A 298 1.78 1.62 7.37
C GLY A 298 3.25 1.49 7.80
N GLU A 299 4.14 1.08 6.90
CA GLU A 299 5.59 0.96 7.14
C GLU A 299 6.18 2.32 7.53
N ASN A 300 5.79 3.38 6.83
CA ASN A 300 6.26 4.73 7.10
C ASN A 300 5.67 5.26 8.42
N ILE A 301 4.43 4.91 8.75
CA ILE A 301 3.86 5.20 10.08
C ILE A 301 4.66 4.48 11.18
N GLY A 302 5.14 3.27 10.93
CA GLY A 302 6.06 2.55 11.82
C GLY A 302 7.36 3.33 12.04
N VAL A 303 7.98 3.85 10.97
CA VAL A 303 9.18 4.70 11.06
C VAL A 303 8.92 5.96 11.90
N LEU A 304 7.79 6.64 11.69
CA LEU A 304 7.40 7.81 12.49
C LEU A 304 7.22 7.44 13.97
N THR A 305 6.60 6.30 14.23
CA THR A 305 6.35 5.80 15.60
C THR A 305 7.66 5.56 16.35
N MET A 306 8.69 5.06 15.67
CA MET A 306 9.99 4.74 16.25
C MET A 306 10.91 5.94 16.37
N THR A 307 10.99 6.77 15.34
CA THR A 307 11.88 7.95 15.31
C THR A 307 11.35 9.14 16.08
N LYS A 308 10.02 9.21 16.30
CA LYS A 308 9.33 10.37 16.86
C LYS A 308 9.61 11.67 16.08
N ALA A 309 9.96 11.55 14.79
CA ALA A 309 10.21 12.66 13.89
C ALA A 309 9.07 12.75 12.87
N TYR A 310 8.10 13.62 13.13
CA TYR A 310 6.83 13.71 12.40
C TYR A 310 6.81 14.75 11.27
N SER A 311 7.95 15.38 10.98
CA SER A 311 8.03 16.49 10.02
C SER A 311 7.62 16.08 8.60
N VAL A 312 6.70 16.85 8.00
CA VAL A 312 6.30 16.67 6.59
C VAL A 312 7.43 16.94 5.61
N TYR A 313 8.42 17.74 5.99
CA TYR A 313 9.59 18.02 5.14
C TYR A 313 10.43 16.76 4.94
N ILE A 314 10.52 15.90 5.95
CA ILE A 314 11.20 14.60 5.85
C ILE A 314 10.50 13.72 4.81
N ILE A 315 9.17 13.67 4.87
CA ILE A 315 8.34 12.92 3.92
C ILE A 315 8.50 13.48 2.50
N GLY A 316 8.50 14.81 2.35
CA GLY A 316 8.77 15.47 1.07
C GLY A 316 10.16 15.17 0.52
N GLY A 317 11.19 15.14 1.37
CA GLY A 317 12.54 14.75 0.97
C GLY A 317 12.65 13.28 0.54
N ALA A 318 11.91 12.38 1.20
CA ALA A 318 11.80 10.99 0.77
C ALA A 318 11.17 10.88 -0.62
N ALA A 319 10.11 11.65 -0.87
CA ALA A 319 9.41 11.70 -2.14
C ALA A 319 10.30 12.24 -3.28
N LEU A 320 11.06 13.31 -3.03
CA LEU A 320 12.03 13.83 -3.98
C LEU A 320 13.13 12.81 -4.30
N THR A 321 13.61 12.10 -3.28
CA THR A 321 14.62 11.05 -3.46
C THR A 321 14.07 9.87 -4.26
N ALA A 322 12.81 9.49 -4.06
CA ALA A 322 12.14 8.45 -4.83
C ALA A 322 12.04 8.81 -6.32
N ILE A 323 11.70 10.07 -6.62
CA ILE A 323 11.70 10.58 -8.00
C ILE A 323 13.10 10.44 -8.60
N ILE A 324 14.14 10.92 -7.92
CA ILE A 324 15.53 10.83 -8.39
C ILE A 324 15.93 9.37 -8.65
N PHE A 325 15.54 8.44 -7.78
CA PHE A 325 15.82 7.01 -7.93
C PHE A 325 15.10 6.40 -9.13
N GLY A 326 13.88 6.87 -9.43
CA GLY A 326 13.15 6.44 -10.62
C GLY A 326 13.88 6.80 -11.92
N PHE A 327 14.55 7.95 -11.99
CA PHE A 327 15.35 8.35 -13.16
C PHE A 327 16.73 7.67 -13.23
N ASN A 328 17.08 6.83 -12.26
CA ASN A 328 18.34 6.11 -12.25
C ASN A 328 18.17 4.71 -12.86
N GLY A 329 18.61 4.55 -14.11
CA GLY A 329 18.46 3.28 -14.86
C GLY A 329 19.18 2.11 -14.21
N LYS A 330 20.32 2.33 -13.54
CA LYS A 330 21.03 1.28 -12.78
C LYS A 330 20.21 0.80 -11.58
N ILE A 331 19.58 1.70 -10.83
CA ILE A 331 18.70 1.33 -9.70
C ILE A 331 17.51 0.52 -10.22
N SER A 332 16.86 0.99 -11.30
CA SER A 332 15.74 0.27 -11.93
C SER A 332 16.15 -1.14 -12.37
N ALA A 333 17.28 -1.27 -13.07
CA ALA A 333 17.78 -2.56 -13.55
C ALA A 333 18.14 -3.52 -12.39
N VAL A 334 18.72 -3.01 -11.30
CA VAL A 334 18.98 -3.80 -10.09
C VAL A 334 17.67 -4.31 -9.51
N ILE A 335 16.65 -3.47 -9.37
CA ILE A 335 15.33 -3.89 -8.85
C ILE A 335 14.72 -4.98 -9.74
N SER A 336 14.72 -4.79 -11.05
CA SER A 336 14.19 -5.77 -12.01
C SER A 336 14.97 -7.09 -12.04
N SER A 337 16.24 -7.08 -11.63
CA SER A 337 17.08 -8.28 -11.53
C SER A 337 16.87 -9.09 -10.25
N ILE A 338 16.07 -8.60 -9.29
CA ILE A 338 15.82 -9.30 -8.03
C ILE A 338 15.07 -10.62 -8.32
N PRO A 339 15.62 -11.78 -7.93
CA PRO A 339 14.97 -13.06 -8.20
C PRO A 339 13.64 -13.22 -7.46
N THR A 340 12.70 -13.96 -8.06
CA THR A 340 11.38 -14.23 -7.48
C THR A 340 11.48 -14.88 -6.10
N ALA A 341 12.50 -15.69 -5.83
CA ALA A 341 12.71 -16.31 -4.51
C ALA A 341 12.90 -15.26 -3.39
N VAL A 342 13.67 -14.21 -3.66
CA VAL A 342 13.89 -13.10 -2.73
C VAL A 342 12.58 -12.34 -2.52
N MET A 343 11.88 -12.04 -3.61
CA MET A 343 10.56 -11.40 -3.57
C MET A 343 9.53 -12.24 -2.82
N GLY A 344 9.54 -13.57 -2.97
CA GLY A 344 8.70 -14.51 -2.22
C GLY A 344 8.94 -14.43 -0.72
N GLY A 345 10.20 -14.50 -0.29
CA GLY A 345 10.57 -14.36 1.13
C GLY A 345 10.09 -13.04 1.75
N ILE A 346 10.22 -11.93 1.02
CA ILE A 346 9.72 -10.60 1.46
C ILE A 346 8.19 -10.56 1.46
N SER A 347 7.56 -11.09 0.41
CA SER A 347 6.10 -11.07 0.24
C SER A 347 5.39 -11.83 1.36
N ILE A 348 5.95 -12.98 1.79
CA ILE A 348 5.43 -13.74 2.93
C ILE A 348 5.33 -12.84 4.17
N LEU A 349 6.37 -12.06 4.46
CA LEU A 349 6.36 -11.16 5.61
C LEU A 349 5.43 -9.96 5.41
N LEU A 350 5.51 -9.28 4.26
CA LEU A 350 4.72 -8.07 3.99
C LEU A 350 3.22 -8.35 4.03
N PHE A 351 2.77 -9.40 3.34
CA PHE A 351 1.38 -9.83 3.35
C PHE A 351 0.91 -10.23 4.75
N GLY A 352 1.77 -10.89 5.53
CA GLY A 352 1.51 -11.19 6.94
C GLY A 352 1.41 -9.95 7.84
N ILE A 353 2.24 -8.92 7.61
CA ILE A 353 2.18 -7.64 8.34
C ILE A 353 0.90 -6.88 8.02
N ILE A 354 0.47 -6.85 6.76
CA ILE A 354 -0.80 -6.24 6.35
C ILE A 354 -1.96 -6.95 7.04
N ALA A 355 -2.00 -8.28 7.01
CA ALA A 355 -3.02 -9.06 7.69
C ALA A 355 -3.04 -8.80 9.21
N SER A 356 -1.85 -8.75 9.83
CA SER A 356 -1.70 -8.44 11.25
C SER A 356 -2.16 -7.02 11.60
N SER A 357 -2.05 -6.06 10.66
CA SER A 357 -2.53 -4.69 10.83
C SER A 357 -4.05 -4.62 10.85
N GLY A 358 -4.73 -5.42 10.01
CA GLY A 358 -6.18 -5.59 10.08
C GLY A 358 -6.65 -6.18 11.41
N LEU A 359 -5.90 -7.15 11.95
CA LEU A 359 -6.15 -7.69 13.30
C LEU A 359 -5.94 -6.63 14.39
N ARG A 360 -4.84 -5.87 14.33
CA ARG A 360 -4.61 -4.74 15.26
C ARG A 360 -5.77 -3.74 15.20
N MET A 361 -6.32 -3.47 14.02
CA MET A 361 -7.45 -2.55 13.88
C MET A 361 -8.69 -3.04 14.63
N LEU A 362 -8.97 -4.34 14.60
CA LEU A 362 -10.06 -4.95 15.38
C LEU A 362 -9.82 -4.82 16.89
N ILE A 363 -8.58 -5.08 17.33
CA ILE A 363 -8.18 -5.05 18.74
C ILE A 363 -8.18 -3.63 19.30
N ASP A 364 -7.53 -2.70 18.61
CA ASP A 364 -7.39 -1.30 19.05
C ASP A 364 -8.73 -0.58 19.13
N ASN A 365 -9.68 -0.95 18.27
CA ASN A 365 -11.05 -0.45 18.30
C ASN A 365 -12.00 -1.28 19.18
N LYS A 366 -11.47 -2.25 19.95
CA LYS A 366 -12.22 -3.09 20.90
C LYS A 366 -13.47 -3.72 20.28
N VAL A 367 -13.34 -4.28 19.07
CA VAL A 367 -14.45 -4.94 18.39
C VAL A 367 -14.85 -6.19 19.17
N ASP A 368 -16.08 -6.18 19.70
CA ASP A 368 -16.64 -7.27 20.49
C ASP A 368 -17.14 -8.40 19.59
N PHE A 369 -16.45 -9.55 19.63
CA PHE A 369 -16.79 -10.76 18.88
C PHE A 369 -17.77 -11.69 19.61
N ASP A 370 -18.11 -11.44 20.88
CA ASP A 370 -19.19 -12.16 21.57
C ASP A 370 -20.56 -11.77 20.98
N LYS A 371 -20.63 -10.57 20.39
CA LYS A 371 -21.76 -10.16 19.55
C LYS A 371 -21.79 -10.99 18.28
N LYS A 372 -22.78 -11.88 18.18
CA LYS A 372 -23.06 -12.72 16.99
C LYS A 372 -22.99 -11.92 15.68
N ARG A 373 -23.54 -10.71 15.67
CA ARG A 373 -23.49 -9.80 14.52
C ARG A 373 -22.07 -9.59 13.99
N ASN A 374 -21.15 -9.21 14.87
CA ASN A 374 -19.77 -8.88 14.50
C ASN A 374 -19.02 -10.12 14.03
N LEU A 375 -19.22 -11.24 14.73
CA LEU A 375 -18.67 -12.54 14.34
C LEU A 375 -19.13 -12.96 12.94
N MET A 376 -20.42 -12.82 12.62
CA MET A 376 -20.96 -13.17 11.31
C MET A 376 -20.39 -12.30 10.20
N ILE A 377 -20.33 -10.97 10.39
CA ILE A 377 -19.78 -10.03 9.39
C ILE A 377 -18.33 -10.39 9.07
N ALA A 378 -17.48 -10.50 10.10
CA ALA A 378 -16.07 -10.79 9.91
C ALA A 378 -15.84 -12.16 9.25
N SER A 379 -16.56 -13.19 9.69
CA SER A 379 -16.41 -14.55 9.16
C SER A 379 -16.74 -14.61 7.67
N VAL A 380 -17.81 -13.95 7.22
CA VAL A 380 -18.19 -13.93 5.81
C VAL A 380 -17.16 -13.18 4.98
N ILE A 381 -16.66 -12.03 5.46
CA ILE A 381 -15.61 -11.28 4.76
C ILE A 381 -14.36 -12.16 4.58
N LEU A 382 -13.88 -12.79 5.67
CA LEU A 382 -12.66 -13.59 5.65
C LEU A 382 -12.77 -14.78 4.69
N VAL A 383 -13.87 -15.55 4.75
CA VAL A 383 -14.02 -16.74 3.90
C VAL A 383 -14.19 -16.38 2.43
N LEU A 384 -15.03 -15.38 2.10
CA LEU A 384 -15.20 -14.96 0.70
C LEU A 384 -13.91 -14.39 0.11
N GLY A 385 -13.20 -13.59 0.90
CA GLY A 385 -11.98 -12.93 0.48
C GLY A 385 -10.81 -13.90 0.31
N ILE A 386 -10.46 -14.63 1.37
CA ILE A 386 -9.31 -15.56 1.38
C ILE A 386 -9.59 -16.78 0.51
N GLY A 387 -10.84 -17.26 0.49
CA GLY A 387 -11.25 -18.39 -0.35
C GLY A 387 -11.31 -18.07 -1.84
N GLY A 388 -11.10 -16.81 -2.24
CA GLY A 388 -11.10 -16.41 -3.65
C GLY A 388 -12.47 -16.53 -4.32
N ALA A 389 -13.56 -16.38 -3.56
CA ALA A 389 -14.90 -16.39 -4.13
C ALA A 389 -15.02 -15.30 -5.20
N PHE A 390 -15.70 -15.56 -6.31
CA PHE A 390 -15.90 -14.56 -7.34
C PHE A 390 -17.35 -14.59 -7.83
N VAL A 391 -17.82 -13.45 -8.29
CA VAL A 391 -19.10 -13.35 -9.00
C VAL A 391 -18.80 -13.02 -10.44
N GLN A 392 -19.13 -13.93 -11.34
CA GLN A 392 -19.06 -13.69 -12.76
C GLN A 392 -20.20 -12.76 -13.18
N LEU A 393 -19.86 -11.55 -13.62
CA LEU A 393 -20.81 -10.54 -14.08
C LEU A 393 -21.06 -10.65 -15.59
N SER A 394 -20.05 -11.09 -16.34
CA SER A 394 -20.12 -11.39 -17.78
C SER A 394 -19.12 -12.49 -18.14
N GLU A 395 -19.04 -12.88 -19.42
CA GLU A 395 -18.04 -13.84 -19.88
C GLU A 395 -16.59 -13.38 -19.61
N THR A 396 -16.36 -12.07 -19.54
CA THR A 396 -15.03 -11.45 -19.41
C THR A 396 -14.81 -10.72 -18.09
N VAL A 397 -15.87 -10.45 -17.32
CA VAL A 397 -15.81 -9.68 -16.07
C VAL A 397 -16.17 -10.55 -14.88
N SER A 398 -15.26 -10.62 -13.92
CA SER A 398 -15.51 -11.18 -12.60
C SER A 398 -15.20 -10.16 -11.51
N LEU A 399 -16.07 -10.09 -10.51
CA LEU A 399 -15.79 -9.36 -9.28
C LEU A 399 -14.91 -10.26 -8.39
N SER A 400 -13.69 -9.80 -8.12
CA SER A 400 -12.71 -10.56 -7.33
C SER A 400 -13.17 -10.77 -5.89
N GLY A 401 -12.64 -11.81 -5.24
CA GLY A 401 -13.02 -12.15 -3.85
C GLY A 401 -12.74 -11.05 -2.84
N MET A 402 -11.68 -10.28 -3.04
CA MET A 402 -11.39 -9.11 -2.21
C MET A 402 -12.52 -8.06 -2.33
N ALA A 403 -12.84 -7.62 -3.54
CA ALA A 403 -13.87 -6.61 -3.77
C ALA A 403 -15.26 -7.11 -3.34
N LEU A 404 -15.58 -8.37 -3.66
CA LEU A 404 -16.83 -9.03 -3.26
C LEU A 404 -16.95 -9.09 -1.74
N SER A 405 -15.90 -9.50 -1.02
CA SER A 405 -15.92 -9.61 0.43
C SER A 405 -16.19 -8.27 1.11
N ALA A 406 -15.62 -7.18 0.61
CA ALA A 406 -15.87 -5.84 1.14
C ALA A 406 -17.31 -5.38 0.89
N ILE A 407 -17.83 -5.59 -0.33
CA ILE A 407 -19.23 -5.25 -0.65
C ILE A 407 -20.20 -6.04 0.22
N VAL A 408 -20.01 -7.35 0.36
CA VAL A 408 -20.85 -8.20 1.20
C VAL A 408 -20.74 -7.80 2.67
N GLY A 409 -19.53 -7.49 3.15
CA GLY A 409 -19.30 -6.99 4.51
C GLY A 409 -20.06 -5.70 4.80
N ILE A 410 -20.06 -4.77 3.87
CA ILE A 410 -20.85 -3.53 3.94
C ILE A 410 -22.34 -3.85 3.99
N LEU A 411 -22.84 -4.70 3.08
CA LEU A 411 -24.25 -5.06 3.03
C LEU A 411 -24.71 -5.73 4.33
N LEU A 412 -23.95 -6.68 4.86
CA LEU A 412 -24.24 -7.33 6.13
C LEU A 412 -24.24 -6.32 7.29
N ASN A 413 -23.29 -5.39 7.30
CA ASN A 413 -23.24 -4.33 8.30
C ASN A 413 -24.49 -3.41 8.24
N LEU A 414 -25.06 -3.19 7.05
CA LEU A 414 -26.25 -2.37 6.87
C LEU A 414 -27.56 -3.11 7.20
N ILE A 415 -27.63 -4.42 6.91
CA ILE A 415 -28.85 -5.23 7.02
C ILE A 415 -29.02 -5.85 8.41
N LEU A 416 -27.94 -6.27 9.06
CA LEU A 416 -28.03 -6.97 10.34
C LEU A 416 -28.48 -6.03 11.49
N PRO A 417 -29.34 -6.53 12.42
CA PRO A 417 -29.84 -5.75 13.55
C PRO A 417 -28.73 -5.38 14.55
N ASP A 418 -29.05 -4.56 15.55
CA ASP A 418 -28.14 -4.13 16.62
C ASP A 418 -26.89 -3.38 16.13
N ARG A 419 -27.09 -2.52 15.13
CA ARG A 419 -26.03 -1.64 14.61
C ARG A 419 -25.67 -0.56 15.63
N GLU A 420 -24.44 -0.60 16.11
CA GLU A 420 -23.86 0.52 16.85
C GLU A 420 -23.63 1.69 15.89
N LYS A 421 -24.28 2.82 16.17
CA LYS A 421 -23.99 4.07 15.46
C LYS A 421 -22.67 4.61 16.01
N ILE A 422 -21.64 4.62 15.17
CA ILE A 422 -20.35 5.23 15.52
C ILE A 422 -20.54 6.74 15.44
N SER A 423 -20.47 7.44 16.59
CA SER A 423 -20.33 8.90 16.61
C SER A 423 -18.96 9.25 16.00
N GLY A 424 -18.89 10.35 15.23
CA GLY A 424 -17.67 10.78 14.52
C GLY A 424 -16.43 10.97 15.41
N ASP A 425 -16.60 10.99 16.73
CA ASP A 425 -15.53 11.03 17.73
C ASP A 425 -14.95 9.64 17.99
N ILE A 426 -14.09 9.18 17.09
CA ILE A 426 -13.30 7.96 17.29
C ILE A 426 -12.07 8.23 18.19
N PHE A 427 -11.79 9.50 18.52
CA PHE A 427 -10.66 9.92 19.36
C PHE A 427 -10.97 10.04 20.86
N GLU A 428 -12.24 10.03 21.28
CA GLU A 428 -12.61 10.24 22.69
C GLU A 428 -12.85 8.94 23.50
N LYS A 429 -12.42 7.76 23.03
CA LYS A 429 -12.64 6.48 23.75
C LYS A 429 -11.41 5.64 24.02
#